data_AF-A0A2T5Y7K7-F1
#
_entry.id   AF-A0A2T5Y7K7-F1
#
_cell.length_a   1.000
_cell.length_b   1.000
_cell.length_c   1.000
_cell.angle_alpha   90.00
_cell.angle_beta   90.00
_cell.angle_gamma   90.00
#
_symmetry.space_group_name_H-M   'P 1'
#
loop_
_entity.id
_entity.type
_entity.pdbx_description
1 polymer ?
#
loop_
_entity_poly.entity_id
_entity_poly.type
_entity_poly.pdbx_seq_one_letter_code
_entity_poly.pdbx_strand_id
1 'polypeptide(L)'
;MYKTFTALLILSFCLASCRQKEQQNEEANWPHELYWYFLRGTYQEVYYLPLKLAKADEDTSLALTYQTPFDTSTYKISIKHPERASLLSPSYTDSLFYFVSKHAVPVVGGKDFMVYQFSTADGMIDGGTEHYWNERFGFFFIRGTTWSSYRVLQFDDEEKNKEVWELVKTLHPRIEQNLKLAGVQQGSEHIRQAQHTVVDWNWRD
;
A
#
# COMPACT_ATOMS: atom_id res chain seq x y z
N MET A 1 -78.29 4.95 -5.46
CA MET A 1 -77.70 5.37 -6.73
C MET A 1 -76.44 6.17 -6.42
N TYR A 2 -75.30 5.49 -6.21
CA TYR A 2 -73.97 6.10 -6.14
C TYR A 2 -73.00 5.12 -6.81
N LYS A 3 -72.66 5.46 -8.06
CA LYS A 3 -71.44 5.02 -8.76
C LYS A 3 -70.25 5.77 -8.14
N THR A 4 -69.05 5.36 -8.52
CA THR A 4 -67.72 5.94 -8.20
C THR A 4 -67.17 5.59 -6.83
N PHE A 5 -66.30 4.58 -6.75
CA PHE A 5 -65.00 4.64 -6.04
C PHE A 5 -64.26 3.30 -6.22
N THR A 6 -63.86 2.99 -7.46
CA THR A 6 -63.02 1.82 -7.77
C THR A 6 -62.01 2.18 -8.85
N ALA A 7 -61.19 3.19 -8.57
CA ALA A 7 -60.09 3.59 -9.45
C ALA A 7 -58.96 4.25 -8.64
N LEU A 8 -58.57 3.64 -7.52
CA LEU A 8 -57.45 4.14 -6.70
C LEU A 8 -56.66 3.01 -6.04
N LEU A 9 -56.45 1.90 -6.77
CA LEU A 9 -55.71 0.75 -6.24
C LEU A 9 -54.74 0.12 -7.27
N ILE A 10 -54.41 0.85 -8.34
CA ILE A 10 -53.43 0.43 -9.37
C ILE A 10 -52.40 1.54 -9.61
N LEU A 11 -52.08 2.33 -8.58
CA LEU A 11 -51.00 3.32 -8.65
C LEU A 11 -50.04 3.25 -7.45
N SER A 12 -49.96 2.08 -6.80
CA SER A 12 -49.01 1.85 -5.70
C SER A 12 -48.01 0.72 -5.98
N PHE A 13 -47.93 0.23 -7.22
CA PHE A 13 -47.05 -0.87 -7.62
C PHE A 13 -45.87 -0.45 -8.52
N CYS A 14 -45.66 0.85 -8.77
CA CYS A 14 -44.56 1.34 -9.62
C CYS A 14 -43.49 2.16 -8.88
N LEU A 15 -43.43 2.11 -7.55
CA LEU A 15 -42.32 2.69 -6.76
C LEU A 15 -41.34 1.62 -6.25
N ALA A 16 -41.41 0.39 -6.77
CA ALA A 16 -40.45 -0.67 -6.49
C ALA A 16 -39.27 -0.68 -7.50
N SER A 17 -39.10 0.38 -8.30
CA SER A 17 -37.97 0.53 -9.22
C SER A 17 -36.92 1.46 -8.63
N CYS A 18 -35.69 0.96 -8.59
CA CYS A 18 -34.47 1.68 -8.23
C CYS A 18 -34.29 2.07 -6.75
N ARG A 19 -34.38 1.10 -5.83
CA ARG A 19 -33.36 1.08 -4.75
C ARG A 19 -32.09 0.52 -5.35
N GLN A 20 -31.32 1.40 -5.97
CA GLN A 20 -29.91 1.20 -6.23
C GLN A 20 -29.33 0.71 -4.89
N LYS A 21 -28.85 -0.53 -4.87
CA LYS A 21 -27.87 -0.95 -3.88
C LYS A 21 -26.70 0.01 -4.07
N GLU A 22 -26.71 1.12 -3.35
CA GLU A 22 -25.45 1.66 -2.83
C GLU A 22 -24.88 0.52 -1.99
N GLN A 23 -24.13 -0.38 -2.65
CA GLN A 23 -22.96 -0.94 -2.03
C GLN A 23 -22.15 0.28 -1.63
N GLN A 24 -22.41 0.78 -0.42
CA GLN A 24 -21.37 1.40 0.35
C GLN A 24 -20.23 0.39 0.31
N ASN A 25 -19.25 0.71 -0.54
CA ASN A 25 -17.89 0.25 -0.34
C ASN A 25 -17.61 0.54 1.12
N GLU A 26 -17.74 -0.48 1.97
CA GLU A 26 -17.08 -0.50 3.25
C GLU A 26 -15.59 -0.46 2.89
N GLU A 27 -15.07 0.75 2.68
CA GLU A 27 -13.64 1.01 2.70
C GLU A 27 -13.16 0.30 3.96
N ALA A 28 -12.34 -0.73 3.78
CA ALA A 28 -11.73 -1.43 4.89
C ALA A 28 -10.80 -0.43 5.58
N ASN A 29 -11.36 0.33 6.52
CA ASN A 29 -10.62 1.26 7.35
C ASN A 29 -9.74 0.41 8.26
N TRP A 30 -8.47 0.28 7.91
CA TRP A 30 -7.48 -0.22 8.85
C TRP A 30 -7.40 0.81 9.98
N PRO A 31 -7.66 0.43 11.25
CA PRO A 31 -7.68 1.38 12.37
C PRO A 31 -6.29 1.86 12.79
N HIS A 32 -5.26 1.58 11.99
CA HIS A 32 -3.86 1.77 12.32
C HIS A 32 -3.26 2.84 11.42
N GLU A 33 -2.54 3.78 12.02
CA GLU A 33 -1.73 4.75 11.29
C GLU A 33 -0.57 4.04 10.58
N LEU A 34 -0.32 4.42 9.32
CA LEU A 34 0.70 3.82 8.47
C LEU A 34 1.67 4.90 8.00
N TYR A 35 2.94 4.53 7.90
CA TYR A 35 4.01 5.47 7.58
C TYR A 35 4.99 4.85 6.60
N TRP A 36 5.50 5.65 5.66
CA TRP A 36 6.70 5.28 4.90
C TRP A 36 7.89 5.85 5.66
N TYR A 37 8.75 4.95 6.15
CA TYR A 37 10.08 5.32 6.61
C TYR A 37 11.02 5.39 5.41
N PHE A 38 11.46 6.60 5.05
CA PHE A 38 12.29 6.87 3.89
C PHE A 38 13.76 7.03 4.28
N LEU A 39 14.62 6.24 3.65
CA LEU A 39 16.07 6.28 3.83
C LEU A 39 16.72 6.60 2.50
N ARG A 40 17.55 7.64 2.43
CA ARG A 40 18.33 8.00 1.25
C ARG A 40 19.76 8.33 1.64
N GLY A 41 20.67 7.38 1.47
CA GLY A 41 22.04 7.52 1.99
C GLY A 41 22.03 7.68 3.52
N THR A 42 22.54 8.79 4.04
CA THR A 42 22.50 9.14 5.47
C THR A 42 21.26 9.94 5.88
N TYR A 43 20.45 10.37 4.91
CA TYR A 43 19.27 11.19 5.15
C TYR A 43 18.05 10.31 5.46
N GLN A 44 17.24 10.75 6.42
CA GLN A 44 16.07 10.03 6.90
C GLN A 44 14.87 10.97 6.94
N GLU A 45 13.75 10.50 6.41
CA GLU A 45 12.47 11.20 6.48
C GLU A 45 11.37 10.20 6.82
N VAL A 46 10.36 10.68 7.55
CA VAL A 46 9.14 9.91 7.75
C VAL A 46 8.00 10.65 7.10
N TYR A 47 7.31 9.96 6.19
CA TYR A 47 6.10 10.44 5.57
C TYR A 47 4.90 9.72 6.18
N TYR A 48 3.98 10.50 6.75
CA TYR A 48 2.67 9.99 7.14
C TYR A 48 1.88 9.58 5.90
N LEU A 49 1.29 8.39 5.92
CA LEU A 49 0.51 7.86 4.81
C LEU A 49 -0.89 7.47 5.26
N PRO A 50 -1.91 8.24 4.89
CA PRO A 50 -3.23 7.66 4.78
C PRO A 50 -3.20 6.59 3.66
N LEU A 51 -3.08 5.32 4.05
CA LEU A 51 -3.31 4.19 3.15
C LEU A 51 -4.81 3.98 3.01
N LYS A 52 -5.32 4.11 1.79
CA LYS A 52 -6.68 3.69 1.46
C LYS A 52 -6.65 2.35 0.78
N LEU A 53 -7.31 1.37 1.39
CA LEU A 53 -7.42 0.01 0.88
C LEU A 53 -8.80 -0.16 0.27
N ALA A 54 -8.85 -0.21 -1.06
CA ALA A 54 -10.06 -0.55 -1.78
C ALA A 54 -9.96 -2.01 -2.23
N LYS A 55 -10.83 -2.87 -1.73
CA LYS A 55 -10.97 -4.21 -2.26
C LYS A 55 -11.62 -4.07 -3.65
N ALA A 56 -10.92 -4.48 -4.70
CA ALA A 56 -11.50 -4.46 -6.04
C ALA A 56 -12.23 -5.80 -6.28
N ASP A 57 -13.44 -5.73 -6.83
CA ASP A 57 -14.38 -6.84 -6.89
C ASP A 57 -13.93 -8.09 -7.69
N GLU A 58 -14.65 -9.17 -7.39
CA GLU A 58 -14.77 -10.53 -7.98
C GLU A 58 -13.53 -11.42 -8.23
N ASP A 59 -12.33 -10.89 -8.48
CA ASP A 59 -11.24 -11.72 -9.03
C ASP A 59 -9.92 -11.73 -8.24
N THR A 60 -9.98 -11.62 -6.90
CA THR A 60 -8.79 -11.55 -6.00
C THR A 60 -7.83 -10.40 -6.33
N SER A 61 -8.40 -9.29 -6.81
CA SER A 61 -7.66 -8.07 -7.13
C SER A 61 -7.70 -7.11 -5.94
N LEU A 62 -6.54 -6.63 -5.48
CA LEU A 62 -6.43 -5.62 -4.43
C LEU A 62 -6.00 -4.30 -5.06
N ALA A 63 -6.74 -3.22 -4.78
CA ALA A 63 -6.34 -1.87 -5.11
C ALA A 63 -5.78 -1.18 -3.86
N LEU A 64 -4.47 -0.96 -3.82
CA LEU A 64 -3.76 -0.30 -2.73
C LEU A 64 -3.44 1.13 -3.14
N THR A 65 -4.09 2.10 -2.50
CA THR A 65 -3.88 3.53 -2.78
C THR A 65 -3.09 4.17 -1.64
N TYR A 66 -1.83 4.49 -1.92
CA TYR A 66 -0.97 5.25 -1.01
C TYR A 66 -1.08 6.72 -1.36
N GLN A 67 -1.71 7.51 -0.48
CA GLN A 67 -1.81 8.95 -0.64
C GLN A 67 -0.67 9.60 0.14
N THR A 68 0.17 10.36 -0.55
CA THR A 68 1.18 11.23 0.04
C THR A 68 0.80 12.69 -0.26
N PRO A 69 1.39 13.68 0.45
CA PRO A 69 1.13 15.10 0.15
C PRO A 69 1.48 15.52 -1.29
N PHE A 70 2.40 14.82 -1.94
CA PHE A 70 2.93 15.20 -3.26
C PHE A 70 2.38 14.33 -4.40
N ASP A 71 1.92 13.12 -4.06
CA ASP A 71 1.61 12.09 -5.04
C ASP A 71 0.61 11.08 -4.47
N THR A 72 -0.26 10.56 -5.33
CA THR A 72 -1.12 9.41 -5.02
C THR A 72 -0.73 8.26 -5.94
N SER A 73 -0.21 7.19 -5.34
CA SER A 73 0.13 5.96 -6.05
C SER A 73 -0.92 4.89 -5.80
N THR A 74 -1.58 4.43 -6.86
CA THR A 74 -2.55 3.33 -6.80
C THR A 74 -1.97 2.10 -7.48
N TYR A 75 -1.76 1.04 -6.70
CA TYR A 75 -1.34 -0.26 -7.18
C TYR A 75 -2.56 -1.16 -7.33
N LYS A 76 -2.70 -1.83 -8.47
CA LYS A 76 -3.70 -2.88 -8.69
C LYS A 76 -2.97 -4.21 -8.86
N ILE A 77 -3.18 -5.13 -7.92
CA ILE A 77 -2.47 -6.42 -7.86
C ILE A 77 -3.48 -7.55 -7.87
N SER A 78 -3.27 -8.57 -8.71
CA SER A 78 -4.01 -9.84 -8.65
C SER A 78 -3.10 -10.93 -8.11
N ILE A 79 -3.53 -11.62 -7.05
CA ILE A 79 -2.74 -12.70 -6.43
C ILE A 79 -2.62 -13.91 -7.38
N LYS A 80 -3.66 -14.16 -8.17
CA LYS A 80 -3.72 -15.24 -9.17
C LYS A 80 -2.97 -14.90 -10.45
N HIS A 81 -2.99 -13.62 -10.83
CA HIS A 81 -2.41 -13.11 -12.07
C HIS A 81 -1.48 -11.91 -11.80
N PRO A 82 -0.38 -12.10 -11.06
CA PRO A 82 0.51 -10.99 -10.67
C PRO A 82 1.13 -10.28 -11.88
N GLU A 83 1.26 -10.94 -13.03
CA GLU A 83 1.70 -10.35 -14.29
C GLU A 83 0.77 -9.26 -14.83
N ARG A 84 -0.48 -9.20 -14.36
CA ARG A 84 -1.47 -8.17 -14.73
C ARG A 84 -1.43 -6.97 -13.79
N ALA A 85 -0.46 -6.93 -12.87
CA ALA A 85 -0.31 -5.83 -11.95
C ALA A 85 -0.09 -4.50 -12.68
N SER A 86 -0.64 -3.43 -12.13
CA SER A 86 -0.44 -2.08 -12.67
C SER A 86 -0.23 -1.07 -11.56
N LEU A 87 0.54 -0.04 -11.88
CA LEU A 87 0.78 1.13 -11.04
C LEU A 87 0.22 2.35 -11.77
N LEU A 88 -0.64 3.09 -11.08
CA LEU A 88 -1.10 4.41 -11.49
C LEU A 88 -0.48 5.43 -10.54
N SER A 89 0.46 6.23 -11.02
CA SER A 89 0.99 7.36 -10.26
C SER A 89 1.33 8.53 -11.19
N PRO A 90 0.94 9.77 -10.80
CA PRO A 90 1.34 11.02 -11.45
C PRO A 90 2.82 11.15 -11.77
N SER A 91 3.71 10.65 -10.91
CA SER A 91 5.16 10.77 -11.11
C SER A 91 5.75 9.74 -12.08
N TYR A 92 4.95 8.77 -12.52
CA TYR A 92 5.40 7.55 -13.20
C TYR A 92 4.65 7.28 -14.50
N THR A 93 4.06 8.32 -15.12
CA THR A 93 3.14 8.20 -16.27
C THR A 93 3.69 7.43 -17.46
N ASP A 94 5.02 7.30 -17.58
CA ASP A 94 5.70 6.57 -18.66
C ASP A 94 6.49 5.33 -18.20
N SER A 95 6.42 4.94 -16.92
CA SER A 95 7.18 3.79 -16.42
C SER A 95 6.41 2.48 -16.59
N LEU A 96 7.10 1.46 -17.08
CA LEU A 96 6.57 0.09 -17.14
C LEU A 96 6.61 -0.52 -15.75
N PHE A 97 5.45 -0.78 -15.14
CA PHE A 97 5.34 -1.58 -13.92
C PHE A 97 5.06 -3.04 -14.28
N TYR A 98 5.94 -3.95 -13.87
CA TYR A 98 5.83 -5.37 -14.23
C TYR A 98 6.22 -6.29 -13.08
N PHE A 99 5.66 -7.51 -13.13
CA PHE A 99 5.98 -8.57 -12.19
C PHE A 99 7.34 -9.20 -12.49
N VAL A 100 8.13 -9.43 -11.44
CA VAL A 100 9.48 -10.01 -11.52
C VAL A 100 9.48 -11.44 -11.00
N SER A 101 9.08 -11.64 -9.75
CA SER A 101 9.19 -12.94 -9.10
C SER A 101 8.22 -13.12 -7.94
N LYS A 102 7.98 -14.37 -7.57
CA LYS A 102 7.23 -14.79 -6.38
C LYS A 102 8.03 -15.85 -5.64
N HIS A 103 8.26 -15.65 -4.35
CA HIS A 103 9.02 -16.60 -3.54
C HIS A 103 8.60 -16.55 -2.07
N ALA A 104 8.77 -17.69 -1.37
CA ALA A 104 8.58 -17.76 0.06
C ALA A 104 9.83 -17.23 0.76
N VAL A 105 9.64 -16.30 1.71
CA VAL A 105 10.70 -15.75 2.55
C VAL A 105 10.51 -16.31 3.95
N PRO A 106 11.42 -17.16 4.45
CA PRO A 106 11.38 -17.61 5.83
C PRO A 106 11.79 -16.46 6.75
N VAL A 107 10.99 -16.20 7.77
CA VAL A 107 11.25 -15.19 8.80
C VAL A 107 11.59 -15.86 10.13
N VAL A 108 12.29 -15.15 11.01
CA VAL A 108 12.59 -15.60 12.37
C VAL A 108 11.27 -15.87 13.10
N GLY A 109 11.19 -17.00 13.81
CA GLY A 109 9.92 -17.46 14.41
C GLY A 109 9.10 -18.42 13.55
N GLY A 110 9.64 -18.88 12.42
CA GLY A 110 9.10 -20.02 11.65
C GLY A 110 7.85 -19.70 10.84
N LYS A 111 7.57 -18.41 10.61
CA LYS A 111 6.50 -17.98 9.71
C LYS A 111 7.09 -17.73 8.32
N ASP A 112 6.55 -18.43 7.33
CA ASP A 112 6.88 -18.18 5.93
C ASP A 112 5.94 -17.12 5.35
N PHE A 113 6.51 -16.13 4.68
CA PHE A 113 5.75 -15.11 3.97
C PHE A 113 5.91 -15.28 2.48
N MET A 114 4.79 -15.29 1.76
CA MET A 114 4.82 -15.23 0.31
C MET A 114 5.04 -13.80 -0.14
N VAL A 115 6.18 -13.54 -0.78
CA VAL A 115 6.57 -12.21 -1.27
C VAL A 115 6.52 -12.17 -2.79
N TYR A 116 5.94 -11.10 -3.30
CA TYR A 116 5.86 -10.79 -4.71
C TYR A 116 6.73 -9.58 -4.98
N GLN A 117 7.58 -9.68 -5.99
CA GLN A 117 8.47 -8.62 -6.44
C GLN A 117 7.96 -8.06 -7.76
N PHE A 118 7.89 -6.74 -7.82
CA PHE A 118 7.56 -5.97 -9.00
C PHE A 118 8.68 -4.96 -9.26
N SER A 119 8.79 -4.46 -10.48
CA SER A 119 9.73 -3.41 -10.83
C SER A 119 9.06 -2.35 -11.69
N THR A 120 9.48 -1.10 -11.53
CA THR A 120 9.33 -0.05 -12.53
C THR A 120 10.61 0.03 -13.37
N ALA A 121 10.45 0.26 -14.67
CA ALA A 121 11.56 0.71 -15.52
C ALA A 121 11.49 2.24 -15.63
N ASP A 122 12.50 2.94 -15.12
CA ASP A 122 12.45 4.39 -14.91
C ASP A 122 13.00 5.16 -16.14
N GLY A 123 13.02 4.51 -17.31
CA GLY A 123 13.53 5.07 -18.57
C GLY A 123 15.05 5.30 -18.64
N MET A 124 15.77 5.14 -17.52
CA MET A 124 17.23 5.18 -17.49
C MET A 124 17.82 3.78 -17.66
N ILE A 125 18.95 3.68 -18.38
CA ILE A 125 19.60 2.41 -18.78
C ILE A 125 19.85 1.48 -17.58
N ASP A 126 20.12 2.04 -16.40
CA ASP A 126 20.39 1.30 -15.15
C ASP A 126 19.42 1.70 -14.01
N GLY A 127 18.29 2.33 -14.34
CA GLY A 127 17.34 2.92 -13.39
C GLY A 127 16.04 2.14 -13.28
N GLY A 128 15.70 1.72 -12.07
CA GLY A 128 14.43 1.10 -11.73
C GLY A 128 14.11 1.24 -10.25
N THR A 129 12.85 1.01 -9.92
CA THR A 129 12.38 0.89 -8.54
C THR A 129 11.79 -0.50 -8.34
N GLU A 130 12.29 -1.23 -7.34
CA GLU A 130 11.72 -2.53 -6.96
C GLU A 130 10.68 -2.33 -5.86
N HIS A 131 9.56 -3.03 -5.99
CA HIS A 131 8.45 -2.99 -5.06
C HIS A 131 8.15 -4.39 -4.55
N TYR A 132 8.10 -4.56 -3.23
CA TYR A 132 7.85 -5.85 -2.58
C TYR A 132 6.51 -5.82 -1.87
N TRP A 133 5.69 -6.81 -2.19
CA TRP A 133 4.33 -6.94 -1.72
C TRP A 133 4.10 -8.28 -1.05
N ASN A 134 3.27 -8.30 0.00
CA ASN A 134 2.66 -9.51 0.52
C ASN A 134 1.21 -9.26 0.95
N GLU A 135 0.44 -10.33 1.11
CA GLU A 135 -0.99 -10.25 1.42
C GLU A 135 -1.28 -9.63 2.81
N ARG A 136 -0.35 -9.78 3.76
CA ARG A 136 -0.54 -9.33 5.14
C ARG A 136 -0.33 -7.83 5.31
N PHE A 137 0.63 -7.24 4.60
CA PHE A 137 1.06 -5.85 4.80
C PHE A 137 0.81 -4.96 3.59
N GLY A 138 0.49 -5.52 2.42
CA GLY A 138 0.52 -4.78 1.18
C GLY A 138 1.95 -4.57 0.69
N PHE A 139 2.23 -3.42 0.08
CA PHE A 139 3.60 -3.05 -0.27
C PHE A 139 4.31 -2.61 1.00
N PHE A 140 5.30 -3.40 1.42
CA PHE A 140 6.01 -3.16 2.68
C PHE A 140 7.43 -2.64 2.47
N PHE A 141 7.97 -2.79 1.26
CA PHE A 141 9.32 -2.36 0.93
C PHE A 141 9.42 -1.89 -0.51
N ILE A 142 10.00 -0.72 -0.73
CA ILE A 142 10.29 -0.16 -2.04
C ILE A 142 11.74 0.32 -2.04
N ARG A 143 12.48 0.08 -3.12
CA ARG A 143 13.88 0.49 -3.22
C ARG A 143 14.28 0.94 -4.61
N GLY A 144 15.19 1.90 -4.68
CA GLY A 144 15.90 2.20 -5.91
C GLY A 144 16.92 1.11 -6.26
N THR A 145 17.08 0.80 -7.54
CA THR A 145 18.14 -0.10 -8.02
C THR A 145 19.47 0.64 -8.18
N THR A 146 19.45 1.89 -8.67
CA THR A 146 20.65 2.71 -8.92
C THR A 146 21.19 3.37 -7.68
N TRP A 147 20.32 4.01 -6.90
CA TRP A 147 20.68 4.76 -5.70
C TRP A 147 20.09 4.05 -4.48
N SER A 148 20.84 4.03 -3.37
CA SER A 148 20.38 3.48 -2.09
C SER A 148 19.28 4.37 -1.46
N SER A 149 18.11 4.33 -2.08
CA SER A 149 16.85 4.86 -1.56
C SER A 149 15.95 3.70 -1.17
N TYR A 150 15.36 3.79 0.03
CA TYR A 150 14.49 2.77 0.59
C TYR A 150 13.24 3.44 1.15
N ARG A 151 12.09 2.78 0.99
CA ARG A 151 10.86 3.05 1.72
C ARG A 151 10.47 1.77 2.43
N VAL A 152 10.34 1.82 3.74
CA VAL A 152 9.93 0.68 4.58
C VAL A 152 8.63 1.04 5.28
N LEU A 153 7.63 0.19 5.16
CA LEU A 153 6.32 0.42 5.76
C LEU A 153 6.42 0.28 7.29
N GLN A 154 5.85 1.22 8.03
CA GLN A 154 5.74 1.16 9.48
C GLN A 154 4.28 1.26 9.91
N PHE A 155 4.00 0.65 11.06
CA PHE A 155 2.73 0.58 11.77
C PHE A 155 2.89 1.22 13.16
N ASP A 156 1.77 1.51 13.81
CA ASP A 156 1.69 1.78 15.25
C ASP A 156 2.00 0.55 16.13
N ASP A 157 1.80 -0.65 15.57
CA ASP A 157 2.06 -1.95 16.19
C ASP A 157 3.54 -2.35 16.04
N GLU A 158 4.26 -2.37 17.16
CA GLU A 158 5.68 -2.71 17.24
C GLU A 158 5.99 -4.13 16.73
N GLU A 159 5.08 -5.09 16.96
CA GLU A 159 5.30 -6.47 16.51
C GLU A 159 5.14 -6.58 14.99
N LYS A 160 4.20 -5.84 14.38
CA LYS A 160 4.13 -5.74 12.91
C LYS A 160 5.38 -5.09 12.34
N ASN A 161 5.92 -4.04 12.99
CA ASN A 161 7.16 -3.42 12.55
C ASN A 161 8.33 -4.40 12.59
N LYS A 162 8.46 -5.19 13.66
CA LYS A 162 9.49 -6.24 13.76
C LYS A 162 9.38 -7.23 12.60
N GLU A 163 8.18 -7.74 12.32
CA GLU A 163 7.96 -8.66 11.20
C GLU A 163 8.31 -8.04 9.83
N VAL A 164 7.95 -6.78 9.58
CA VAL A 164 8.34 -6.08 8.34
C VAL A 164 9.85 -5.93 8.25
N TRP A 165 10.52 -5.51 9.32
CA TRP A 165 11.97 -5.31 9.29
C TRP A 165 12.73 -6.61 9.11
N GLU A 166 12.27 -7.70 9.69
CA GLU A 166 12.86 -9.02 9.46
C GLU A 166 12.69 -9.44 7.99
N LEU A 167 11.51 -9.25 7.39
CA LEU A 167 11.32 -9.49 5.96
C LEU A 167 12.29 -8.68 5.10
N VAL A 168 12.43 -7.39 5.39
CA VAL A 168 13.31 -6.48 4.66
C VAL A 168 14.77 -6.88 4.80
N LYS A 169 15.22 -7.25 6.01
CA LYS A 169 16.60 -7.71 6.25
C LYS A 169 16.89 -9.04 5.56
N THR A 170 15.93 -9.96 5.52
CA THR A 170 16.08 -11.24 4.81
C THR A 170 16.16 -11.04 3.30
N LEU A 171 15.28 -10.19 2.74
CA LEU A 171 15.27 -9.86 1.31
C LEU A 171 16.48 -9.03 0.89
N HIS A 172 16.94 -8.14 1.76
CA HIS A 172 18.04 -7.23 1.45
C HIS A 172 19.02 -7.04 2.62
N PRO A 173 19.90 -8.02 2.90
CA PRO A 173 20.80 -7.99 4.07
C PRO A 173 21.71 -6.76 4.14
N ARG A 174 22.06 -6.17 2.99
CA ARG A 174 22.90 -4.95 2.93
C ARG A 174 22.21 -3.72 3.52
N ILE A 175 20.89 -3.75 3.71
CA ILE A 175 20.17 -2.64 4.33
C ILE A 175 20.68 -2.35 5.75
N GLU A 176 21.14 -3.36 6.49
CA GLU A 176 21.64 -3.18 7.85
C GLU A 176 22.85 -2.24 7.91
N GLN A 177 23.74 -2.33 6.91
CA GLN A 177 24.87 -1.43 6.82
C GLN A 177 24.39 0.01 6.58
N ASN A 178 23.39 0.19 5.72
CA ASN A 178 22.83 1.51 5.42
C ASN A 178 22.07 2.09 6.62
N LEU A 179 21.34 1.27 7.37
CA LEU A 179 20.70 1.65 8.63
C LEU A 179 21.73 2.13 9.65
N LYS A 180 22.80 1.35 9.86
CA LYS A 180 23.90 1.72 10.77
C LYS A 180 24.56 3.04 10.37
N LEU A 181 24.82 3.23 9.08
CA LEU A 181 25.38 4.47 8.55
C LEU A 181 24.42 5.67 8.72
N ALA A 182 23.11 5.42 8.69
CA ALA A 182 22.11 6.42 8.97
C ALA A 182 21.94 6.69 10.47
N GLY A 183 22.46 5.83 11.36
CA GLY A 183 22.27 5.95 12.82
C GLY A 183 21.01 5.25 13.35
N VAL A 184 20.41 4.37 12.56
CA VAL A 184 19.29 3.50 12.95
C VAL A 184 19.87 2.21 13.53
N GLN A 185 19.53 1.87 14.78
CA GLN A 185 20.15 0.74 15.47
C GLN A 185 19.44 -0.58 15.15
N GLN A 186 18.10 -0.59 15.17
CA GLN A 186 17.30 -1.81 15.07
C GLN A 186 16.42 -1.85 13.82
N GLY A 187 16.06 -0.69 13.27
CA GLY A 187 15.09 -0.53 12.20
C GLY A 187 13.68 -0.39 12.75
N SER A 188 13.32 -1.16 13.79
CA SER A 188 11.99 -1.21 14.38
C SER A 188 11.72 -0.14 15.43
N GLU A 189 12.58 0.86 15.59
CA GLU A 189 12.34 1.94 16.54
C GLU A 189 11.04 2.67 16.20
N HIS A 190 10.16 2.83 17.20
CA HIS A 190 8.92 3.54 17.00
C HIS A 190 9.23 4.99 16.60
N ILE A 191 8.79 5.42 15.41
CA ILE A 191 9.13 6.73 14.84
C ILE A 191 8.85 7.88 15.82
N ARG A 192 7.73 7.82 16.56
CA ARG A 192 7.38 8.83 17.59
C ARG A 192 8.38 8.94 18.76
N GLN A 193 9.22 7.93 18.99
CA GLN A 193 10.23 7.92 20.04
C GLN A 193 11.63 8.28 19.54
N ALA A 194 11.84 8.16 18.23
CA ALA A 194 13.10 8.55 17.62
C ALA A 194 13.12 10.08 17.40
N GLN A 195 14.31 10.69 17.48
CA GLN A 195 14.53 12.12 17.21
C GLN A 195 14.40 12.45 15.71
N HIS A 196 13.45 11.83 15.02
CA HIS A 196 13.20 12.07 13.60
C HIS A 196 12.29 13.27 13.44
N THR A 197 12.57 14.08 12.42
CA THR A 197 11.63 15.09 11.96
C THR A 197 10.44 14.35 11.37
N VAL A 198 9.36 14.23 12.13
CA VAL A 198 8.06 13.86 11.57
C VAL A 198 7.65 15.03 10.69
N VAL A 199 7.57 14.80 9.38
CA VAL A 199 7.03 15.78 8.46
C VAL A 199 5.51 15.65 8.53
N ASP A 200 4.93 16.20 9.61
CA ASP A 200 3.49 16.35 9.73
C ASP A 200 3.04 17.41 8.74
N TRP A 201 2.48 16.98 7.61
CA TRP A 201 1.87 17.89 6.67
C TRP A 201 0.41 18.12 7.07
N ASN A 202 0.10 19.34 7.51
CA ASN A 202 -1.28 19.76 7.75
C ASN A 202 -2.04 19.72 6.41
N TRP A 203 -2.93 18.74 6.25
CA TRP A 203 -3.82 18.63 5.10
C TRP A 203 -4.91 19.73 5.05
N ARG A 204 -4.90 20.69 5.98
CA ARG A 204 -5.97 21.68 6.19
C ARG A 204 -5.60 23.13 5.87
N ASP A 205 -4.40 23.43 5.39
CA ASP A 205 -4.04 24.78 4.94
C ASP A 205 -3.96 24.88 3.41
#